data_AF-R5ZUD4-F1
#
_entry.id   AF-R5ZUD4-F1
#
_cell.length_a   1.000
_cell.length_b   1.000
_cell.length_c   1.000
_cell.angle_alpha   90.00
_cell.angle_beta   90.00
_cell.angle_gamma   90.00
#
_symmetry.space_group_name_H-M   'P 1'
#
loop_
_entity.id
_entity.type
_entity.pdbx_description
1 polymer ?
#
loop_
_entity_poly.entity_id
_entity_poly.type
_entity_poly.pdbx_seq_one_letter_code
_entity_poly.pdbx_strand_id
1 'polypeptide(L)' 'MTTTRKASDDEITQAMMSGITFKGAKLKKATAEAKVKTKAKKKTYITGLHGSGSAKKKAEIRQRRANRHKNK' A
#
# COMPACT_ATOMS: atom_id res chain seq x y z
N MET A 1 34.47 7.34 -3.31
CA MET A 1 35.20 8.62 -3.20
C MET A 1 34.24 9.67 -2.65
N THR A 2 34.16 9.84 -1.33
CA THR A 2 33.35 10.92 -0.73
C THR A 2 34.19 12.19 -0.71
N THR A 3 34.05 13.02 -1.74
CA THR A 3 34.69 14.33 -1.81
C THR A 3 33.98 15.30 -0.87
N THR A 4 34.58 15.55 0.29
CA THR A 4 34.09 16.56 1.24
C THR A 4 34.49 17.95 0.73
N ARG A 5 33.67 18.56 -0.14
CA ARG A 5 33.86 19.96 -0.56
C ARG A 5 33.57 20.88 0.63
N LYS A 6 34.48 21.83 0.90
CA LYS A 6 34.24 22.95 1.82
C LYS A 6 33.57 24.09 1.05
N ALA A 7 32.61 24.76 1.69
CA ALA A 7 31.95 25.93 1.11
C ALA A 7 32.92 27.12 1.08
N SER A 8 32.80 27.99 0.09
CA SER A 8 33.58 29.24 0.02
C SER A 8 32.95 30.33 0.88
N ASP A 9 33.74 31.34 1.26
CA ASP A 9 33.26 32.47 2.08
C ASP A 9 32.11 33.24 1.40
N ASP A 10 32.12 33.34 0.07
CA ASP A 10 31.05 33.94 -0.72
C ASP A 10 29.74 33.12 -0.66
N GLU A 11 29.82 31.79 -0.69
CA GLU A 11 28.64 30.91 -0.55
C GLU A 11 28.02 31.06 0.85
N ILE A 12 28.87 31.23 1.88
CA ILE A 12 28.44 31.41 3.27
C ILE A 12 27.78 32.78 3.45
N THR A 13 28.39 33.85 2.95
CA THR A 13 27.82 35.22 3.06
C THR A 13 26.51 35.34 2.29
N GLN A 14 26.41 34.75 1.10
CA GLN A 14 25.16 34.71 0.33
C GLN A 14 24.08 33.95 1.11
N ALA A 15 24.39 32.79 1.68
CA ALA A 15 23.44 32.03 2.49
C ALA A 15 22.95 32.79 3.72
N MET A 16 23.81 33.57 4.37
CA MET A 16 23.47 34.43 5.52
C MET A 16 22.59 35.62 5.12
N MET A 17 22.82 36.22 3.95
CA MET A 17 22.08 37.41 3.49
C MET A 17 20.75 37.09 2.80
N SER A 18 20.73 36.11 1.89
CA SER A 18 19.55 35.79 1.09
C SER A 18 18.67 34.70 1.72
N GLY A 19 19.18 33.99 2.73
CA GLY A 19 18.53 32.82 3.34
C GLY A 19 18.70 31.53 2.53
N ILE A 20 18.57 30.38 3.21
CA ILE A 20 18.69 29.03 2.62
C ILE A 20 17.30 28.41 2.45
N THR A 21 16.95 28.03 1.22
CA THR A 21 15.71 27.29 0.93
C THR A 21 15.97 25.79 0.84
N PHE A 22 15.41 25.00 1.76
CA PHE A 22 15.48 23.54 1.68
C PHE A 22 14.40 23.01 0.72
N LYS A 23 14.82 22.55 -0.47
CA LYS A 23 13.92 21.82 -1.36
C LYS A 23 13.69 20.43 -0.77
N GLY A 24 12.51 20.21 -0.19
CA GLY A 24 12.12 18.90 0.34
C GLY A 24 12.30 17.81 -0.72
N ALA A 25 12.95 16.71 -0.35
CA ALA A 25 13.02 15.54 -1.20
C ALA A 25 11.59 15.07 -1.51
N LYS A 26 11.31 14.73 -2.78
CA LYS A 26 10.03 14.08 -3.13
C LYS A 26 9.91 12.86 -2.23
N LEU A 27 8.83 12.76 -1.43
CA LEU A 27 8.58 11.57 -0.61
C LEU A 27 8.71 10.37 -1.54
N LYS A 28 9.67 9.48 -1.26
CA LYS A 28 9.78 8.22 -1.97
C LYS A 28 8.41 7.56 -1.83
N LYS A 29 7.73 7.33 -2.96
CA LYS A 29 6.45 6.63 -3.02
C LYS A 29 6.63 5.39 -2.16
N ALA A 30 5.82 5.26 -1.09
CA ALA A 30 5.98 4.25 -0.07
C ALA A 30 6.40 2.94 -0.75
N THR A 31 7.64 2.53 -0.49
CA THR A 31 8.18 1.26 -0.93
C THR A 31 7.12 0.22 -0.60
N ALA A 32 6.84 -0.66 -1.56
CA ALA A 32 5.79 -1.66 -1.47
C ALA A 32 6.03 -2.60 -0.27
N GLU A 33 5.72 -2.13 0.94
CA GLU A 33 5.79 -2.86 2.18
C GLU A 33 4.66 -3.87 2.13
N ALA A 34 5.03 -5.09 1.73
CA ALA A 34 4.35 -6.34 1.99
C ALA A 34 2.82 -6.19 2.11
N LYS A 35 2.19 -5.61 1.07
CA LYS A 35 0.75 -5.32 0.90
C LYS A 35 -0.05 -5.76 2.12
N VAL A 36 -0.03 -4.96 3.21
CA VAL A 36 -0.82 -5.26 4.40
C VAL A 36 -2.25 -5.36 3.92
N LYS A 37 -2.74 -6.60 3.76
CA LYS A 37 -4.04 -6.86 3.14
C LYS A 37 -5.05 -6.30 4.14
N THR A 38 -5.60 -5.13 3.82
CA THR A 38 -6.68 -4.53 4.60
C THR A 38 -7.80 -5.56 4.81
N LYS A 39 -8.60 -5.40 5.88
CA LYS A 39 -9.71 -6.32 6.16
C LYS A 39 -10.61 -6.50 4.92
N ALA A 40 -10.85 -5.42 4.17
CA ALA A 40 -11.53 -5.44 2.89
C ALA A 40 -10.86 -6.35 1.85
N LYS A 41 -9.55 -6.20 1.60
CA LYS A 41 -8.80 -7.03 0.63
C LYS A 41 -8.72 -8.51 1.03
N LYS A 42 -8.68 -8.81 2.33
CA LYS A 42 -8.77 -10.20 2.83
C LYS A 42 -10.17 -10.76 2.60
N LYS A 43 -11.21 -9.98 2.88
CA LYS A 43 -12.60 -10.39 2.69
C LYS A 43 -12.89 -10.70 1.22
N THR A 44 -12.47 -9.84 0.29
CA THR A 44 -12.67 -10.06 -1.15
C THR A 44 -11.94 -11.31 -1.65
N TYR A 45 -10.75 -11.63 -1.14
CA TYR A 45 -10.06 -12.89 -1.47
C TYR A 45 -10.81 -14.12 -0.95
N ILE A 46 -11.36 -14.06 0.27
CA ILE A 46 -12.07 -15.20 0.89
C ILE A 46 -13.44 -15.42 0.25
N THR A 47 -14.25 -14.38 0.09
CA THR A 47 -15.62 -14.52 -0.43
C THR A 47 -15.70 -14.50 -1.95
N GLY A 48 -14.65 -14.00 -2.62
CA GLY A 48 -14.70 -13.67 -4.04
C GLY A 48 -15.48 -12.38 -4.29
N LEU A 49 -15.32 -11.82 -5.49
CA LEU A 49 -16.18 -10.77 -6.04
C LEU A 49 -17.55 -11.36 -6.42
N HIS A 50 -18.57 -10.51 -6.53
CA HIS A 50 -19.88 -10.91 -7.01
C HIS A 50 -19.78 -11.52 -8.42
N GLY A 51 -20.49 -12.63 -8.66
CA GLY A 51 -20.43 -13.34 -9.94
C GLY A 51 -19.14 -14.15 -10.21
N SER A 52 -18.11 -14.03 -9.37
CA SER A 52 -16.88 -14.83 -9.52
C SER A 52 -17.11 -16.33 -9.29
N GLY A 53 -16.23 -17.18 -9.83
CA GLY A 53 -16.30 -18.64 -9.64
C GLY A 53 -16.29 -19.05 -8.16
N SER A 54 -15.49 -18.38 -7.33
CA SER A 54 -15.44 -18.60 -5.88
C SER A 54 -16.77 -18.25 -5.20
N ALA A 55 -17.45 -17.19 -5.63
CA ALA A 55 -18.75 -16.80 -5.11
C ALA A 55 -19.84 -17.83 -5.46
N LYS A 56 -19.84 -18.32 -6.72
CA LYS A 56 -20.78 -19.38 -7.17
C LYS A 56 -20.60 -20.67 -6.36
N LYS A 57 -19.35 -21.13 -6.16
CA LYS A 57 -19.05 -22.33 -5.35
C LYS A 57 -19.48 -22.19 -3.89
N LYS A 58 -19.29 -21.01 -3.29
CA LYS A 58 -19.79 -20.77 -1.93
C LYS A 58 -21.32 -20.77 -1.86
N ALA A 59 -22.03 -20.27 -2.88
CA ALA A 59 -23.48 -20.32 -2.94
C ALA A 59 -24.00 -21.77 -3.01
N GLU A 60 -23.39 -22.59 -3.87
CA GLU A 60 -23.69 -24.02 -3.99
C GLU A 60 -23.55 -24.77 -2.65
N ILE A 61 -22.45 -24.52 -1.92
CA ILE A 61 -22.22 -25.10 -0.59
C ILE A 61 -23.29 -24.66 0.43
N ARG A 62 -23.73 -23.40 0.40
CA ARG A 62 -24.81 -22.92 1.29
C ARG A 62 -26.12 -23.64 1.00
N GLN A 63 -26.48 -23.83 -0.28
CA GLN A 63 -27.68 -24.55 -0.68
C GLN A 63 -27.63 -26.02 -0.23
N ARG A 64 -26.50 -26.70 -0.46
CA ARG A 64 -26.29 -28.07 0.04
C ARG A 64 -26.42 -28.15 1.56
N ARG A 65 -25.86 -27.18 2.29
CA ARG A 65 -25.95 -27.14 3.75
C ARG A 65 -27.37 -26.96 4.27
N ALA A 66 -28.20 -26.17 3.59
CA ALA A 66 -29.60 -25.98 3.93
C ALA A 66 -30.41 -27.26 3.67
N ASN A 67 -30.08 -28.00 2.62
CA ASN A 67 -30.78 -29.23 2.24
C ASN A 67 -30.36 -30.47 3.05
N ARG A 68 -29.33 -30.40 3.92
CA ARG A 68 -28.85 -31.55 4.72
C ARG A 68 -29.94 -32.20 5.58
N HIS A 69 -30.89 -31.42 6.06
CA HIS A 69 -31.98 -31.91 6.91
C HIS A 69 -33.20 -32.40 6.12
N LYS A 70 -33.21 -32.19 4.80
CA LYS A 70 -34.33 -32.60 3.92
C LYS A 70 -34.17 -34.03 3.40
N ASN A 71 -32.98 -34.60 3.50
CA ASN A 71 -32.67 -35.97 3.07
C ASN A 71 -32.47 -36.92 4.27
N LYS A 72 -33.08 -36.62 5.42
CA LYS A 72 -33.14 -37.51 6.59
C LYS A 72 -34.56 -38.03 6.74
#